data_AF-G5KB45-F1
#
_entry.id   AF-G5KB45-F1
#
_cell.length_a   1.000
_cell.length_b   1.000
_cell.length_c   1.000
_cell.angle_alpha   90.00
_cell.angle_beta   90.00
_cell.angle_gamma   90.00
#
_symmetry.space_group_name_H-M   'P 1'
#
loop_
_entity.id
_entity.type
_entity.pdbx_description
1 polymer ?
#
loop_
_entity_poly.entity_id
_entity_poly.type
_entity_poly.pdbx_seq_one_letter_code
_entity_poly.pdbx_strand_id
1 'polypeptide(L)'
;MKNFLIRQWYNISVYVAGFLGLVLAVGNWSLEGKLILASTIFIFLHFFEEFGFPGGFPWVAIKVELKLEEDDATKWELNSLSSWFGNWWFALAVYILALLLPGVKFLTLAVFLFAFAELLMHGIFFPVSLKKSTTLVLQRLLLV
;
A
#
# COMPACT_ATOMS: atom_id res chain seq x y z
N MET A 1 -25.91 -2.65 -2.45
CA MET A 1 -25.38 -1.32 -2.07
C MET A 1 -24.47 -1.34 -0.84
N LYS A 2 -24.82 -2.04 0.27
CA LYS A 2 -24.01 -2.06 1.53
C LYS A 2 -22.54 -2.53 1.40
N ASN A 3 -22.18 -3.25 0.33
CA ASN A 3 -20.82 -3.77 0.13
C ASN A 3 -20.04 -3.06 -0.99
N PHE A 4 -20.57 -2.01 -1.60
CA PHE A 4 -19.89 -1.33 -2.71
C PHE A 4 -18.64 -0.59 -2.22
N LEU A 5 -18.76 0.19 -1.14
CA LEU A 5 -17.63 0.91 -0.54
C LEU A 5 -16.52 -0.04 -0.12
N ILE A 6 -16.86 -1.14 0.57
CA ILE A 6 -15.89 -2.13 1.02
C ILE A 6 -15.19 -2.81 -0.15
N ARG A 7 -15.84 -3.00 -1.30
CA ARG A 7 -15.24 -3.67 -2.48
C ARG A 7 -14.47 -2.72 -3.40
N GLN A 8 -14.66 -1.42 -3.27
CA GLN A 8 -14.16 -0.42 -4.21
C GLN A 8 -13.45 0.75 -3.50
N TRP A 9 -13.04 0.55 -2.25
CA TRP A 9 -12.42 1.58 -1.40
C TRP A 9 -11.14 2.16 -2.02
N TYR A 10 -10.39 1.34 -2.74
CA TYR A 10 -9.18 1.74 -3.45
C TYR A 10 -9.46 2.76 -4.57
N ASN A 11 -10.65 2.72 -5.20
CA ASN A 11 -11.07 3.76 -6.14
C ASN A 11 -11.32 5.09 -5.42
N ILE A 12 -11.80 5.04 -4.16
CA ILE A 12 -11.97 6.25 -3.35
C ILE A 12 -10.62 6.89 -3.05
N SER A 13 -9.57 6.09 -2.85
CA SER A 13 -8.22 6.57 -2.63
C SER A 13 -7.69 7.43 -3.79
N VAL A 14 -8.04 7.14 -5.04
CA VAL A 14 -7.69 7.98 -6.20
C VAL A 14 -8.30 9.38 -6.10
N TYR A 15 -9.58 9.47 -5.71
CA TYR A 15 -10.25 10.77 -5.55
C TYR A 15 -9.66 11.56 -4.38
N VAL A 16 -9.31 10.88 -3.28
CA VAL A 16 -8.61 11.50 -2.14
C VAL A 16 -7.23 12.03 -2.58
N ALA A 17 -6.47 11.22 -3.32
CA ALA A 17 -5.17 11.64 -3.87
C ALA A 17 -5.31 12.86 -4.80
N GLY A 18 -6.32 12.87 -5.68
CA GLY A 18 -6.61 14.01 -6.55
C GLY A 18 -6.95 15.28 -5.77
N PHE A 19 -7.81 15.17 -4.75
CA PHE A 19 -8.13 16.29 -3.87
C PHE A 19 -6.89 16.82 -3.15
N LEU A 20 -6.07 15.95 -2.57
CA LEU A 20 -4.82 16.34 -1.91
C LEU A 20 -3.81 16.95 -2.90
N GLY A 21 -3.80 16.50 -4.15
CA GLY A 21 -3.03 17.10 -5.24
C GLY A 21 -3.46 18.53 -5.52
N LEU A 22 -4.76 18.83 -5.53
CA LEU A 22 -5.26 20.19 -5.63
C LEU A 22 -4.83 21.04 -4.43
N VAL A 23 -4.96 20.52 -3.21
CA VAL A 23 -4.52 21.18 -1.97
C VAL A 23 -3.02 21.53 -2.02
N LEU A 24 -2.19 20.62 -2.50
CA LEU A 24 -0.76 20.84 -2.70
C LEU A 24 -0.49 21.93 -3.76
N ALA A 25 -1.23 21.93 -4.86
CA ALA A 25 -1.04 22.85 -5.98
C ALA A 25 -1.46 24.30 -5.65
N VAL A 26 -2.54 24.48 -4.89
CA VAL A 26 -3.06 25.83 -4.57
C VAL A 26 -2.48 26.43 -3.30
N GLY A 27 -2.00 25.60 -2.38
CA GLY A 27 -1.54 26.06 -1.07
C GLY A 27 -0.09 26.54 -1.05
N ASN A 28 0.21 27.46 -0.14
CA ASN A 28 1.58 27.87 0.15
C ASN A 28 2.13 27.05 1.33
N TRP A 29 2.92 26.03 0.99
CA TRP A 29 3.43 25.05 1.94
C TRP A 29 4.94 25.23 2.17
N SER A 30 5.40 24.95 3.39
CA SER A 30 6.82 24.75 3.65
C SER A 30 7.33 23.52 2.88
N LEU A 31 8.65 23.39 2.70
CA LEU A 31 9.23 22.21 2.05
C LEU A 31 8.81 20.91 2.76
N GLU A 32 8.81 20.90 4.10
CA GLU A 32 8.36 19.76 4.90
C GLU A 32 6.88 19.42 4.61
N GLY A 33 6.00 20.43 4.61
CA GLY A 33 4.58 20.22 4.30
C GLY A 33 4.35 19.71 2.88
N LYS A 34 5.12 20.20 1.89
CA LYS A 34 5.07 19.70 0.51
C LYS A 34 5.45 18.23 0.42
N LEU A 35 6.52 17.83 1.12
CA LEU A 35 6.99 16.44 1.11
C LEU A 35 6.00 15.50 1.80
N ILE A 36 5.44 15.90 2.96
CA ILE A 36 4.40 15.11 3.63
C ILE A 36 3.15 14.99 2.73
N LEU A 37 2.66 16.09 2.15
CA LEU A 37 1.52 16.06 1.22
C LEU A 37 1.79 15.19 0.00
N ALA A 38 2.95 15.34 -0.64
CA ALA A 38 3.34 14.52 -1.77
C ALA A 38 3.36 13.03 -1.38
N SER A 39 4.04 12.66 -0.30
CA SER A 39 4.07 11.29 0.21
C SER A 39 2.66 10.77 0.55
N THR A 40 1.77 11.62 1.06
CA THR A 40 0.37 11.27 1.33
C THR A 40 -0.41 11.00 0.04
N ILE A 41 -0.21 11.80 -1.01
CA ILE A 41 -0.81 11.57 -2.33
C ILE A 41 -0.32 10.21 -2.88
N PHE A 42 0.99 9.95 -2.81
CA PHE A 42 1.57 8.71 -3.28
C PHE A 42 1.04 7.48 -2.55
N ILE A 43 0.89 7.51 -1.23
CA ILE A 43 0.36 6.32 -0.51
C ILE A 43 -1.11 6.02 -0.88
N PHE A 44 -1.94 7.05 -1.11
CA PHE A 44 -3.31 6.82 -1.59
C PHE A 44 -3.36 6.30 -3.04
N LEU A 45 -2.46 6.76 -3.91
CA LEU A 45 -2.33 6.19 -5.26
C LEU A 45 -1.80 4.76 -5.22
N HIS A 46 -0.90 4.46 -4.29
CA HIS A 46 -0.36 3.12 -4.09
C HIS A 46 -1.45 2.14 -3.65
N PHE A 47 -2.36 2.53 -2.74
CA PHE A 47 -3.52 1.70 -2.41
C PHE A 47 -4.39 1.37 -3.64
N PHE A 48 -4.53 2.31 -4.58
CA PHE A 48 -5.20 2.02 -5.84
C PHE A 48 -4.40 1.04 -6.70
N GLU A 49 -3.10 1.25 -6.83
CA GLU A 49 -2.23 0.37 -7.61
C GLU A 49 -2.25 -1.07 -7.08
N GLU A 50 -2.12 -1.26 -5.77
CA GLU A 50 -2.04 -2.57 -5.14
C GLU A 50 -3.34 -3.36 -5.15
N PHE A 51 -4.48 -2.70 -4.93
CA PHE A 51 -5.78 -3.34 -4.75
C PHE A 51 -6.73 -3.17 -5.94
N GLY A 52 -6.41 -2.26 -6.86
CA GLY A 52 -7.20 -2.00 -8.08
C GLY A 52 -6.72 -2.77 -9.31
N PHE A 53 -5.45 -3.17 -9.38
CA PHE A 53 -4.92 -3.98 -10.48
C PHE A 53 -4.89 -5.49 -10.15
N PRO A 54 -5.24 -6.36 -11.11
CA PRO A 54 -5.17 -7.80 -10.92
C PRO A 54 -3.71 -8.26 -10.72
N GLY A 55 -3.48 -9.11 -9.73
CA GLY A 55 -2.15 -9.68 -9.45
C GLY A 55 -1.19 -8.78 -8.66
N GLY A 56 -1.65 -7.62 -8.16
CA GLY A 56 -0.89 -6.72 -7.30
C GLY A 56 -0.58 -7.31 -5.92
N PHE A 57 -0.85 -6.55 -4.85
CA PHE A 57 -0.53 -6.97 -3.49
C PHE A 57 -1.14 -8.32 -3.04
N PRO A 58 -2.37 -8.71 -3.43
CA PRO A 58 -2.95 -9.99 -3.00
C PRO A 58 -2.08 -11.22 -3.32
N TRP A 59 -1.39 -11.22 -4.47
CA TRP A 59 -0.48 -12.31 -4.82
C TRP A 59 0.72 -12.39 -3.86
N VAL A 60 1.34 -11.24 -3.61
CA VAL A 60 2.47 -11.10 -2.68
C VAL A 60 2.05 -11.52 -1.28
N ALA A 61 0.91 -11.05 -0.79
CA ALA A 61 0.39 -11.37 0.53
C ALA A 61 0.18 -12.89 0.71
N ILE A 62 -0.45 -13.56 -0.26
CA ILE A 62 -0.69 -15.01 -0.20
C ILE A 62 0.62 -15.79 -0.23
N LYS A 63 1.54 -15.47 -1.15
CA LYS A 63 2.75 -16.27 -1.39
C LYS A 63 3.92 -15.96 -0.45
N VAL A 64 4.10 -14.70 -0.08
CA VAL A 64 5.26 -14.23 0.70
C VAL A 64 4.90 -14.05 2.16
N GLU A 65 3.82 -13.34 2.46
CA GLU A 65 3.47 -12.99 3.84
C GLU A 65 2.79 -14.15 4.57
N LEU A 66 1.79 -14.76 3.94
CA LEU A 66 1.03 -15.88 4.50
C LEU A 66 1.64 -17.25 4.16
N LYS A 67 2.59 -17.31 3.21
CA LYS A 67 3.30 -18.53 2.77
C LYS A 67 2.35 -19.67 2.38
N LEU A 68 1.23 -19.35 1.76
CA LEU A 68 0.25 -20.34 1.33
C LEU A 68 0.63 -20.92 -0.04
N GLU A 69 0.54 -22.25 -0.17
CA GLU A 69 0.71 -22.99 -1.43
C GLU A 69 -0.61 -23.00 -2.24
N GLU A 70 -1.24 -21.84 -2.42
CA GLU A 70 -2.45 -21.70 -3.27
C GLU A 70 -2.08 -21.04 -4.60
N ASP A 71 -2.16 -21.78 -5.71
CA ASP A 71 -1.79 -21.32 -7.05
C ASP A 71 -2.99 -20.85 -7.88
N ASP A 72 -4.22 -21.09 -7.41
CA ASP A 72 -5.42 -20.59 -8.07
C ASP A 72 -5.64 -19.11 -7.73
N ALA A 73 -5.23 -18.25 -8.67
CA ALA A 73 -5.36 -16.80 -8.54
C ALA A 73 -6.81 -16.33 -8.37
N THR A 74 -7.81 -17.14 -8.73
CA THR A 74 -9.24 -16.79 -8.51
C THR A 74 -9.62 -16.83 -7.03
N LYS A 75 -8.78 -17.42 -6.18
CA LYS A 75 -9.00 -17.51 -4.72
C LYS A 75 -8.15 -16.52 -3.92
N TRP A 76 -7.33 -15.70 -4.56
CA TRP A 76 -6.48 -14.71 -3.88
C TRP A 76 -7.27 -13.46 -3.48
N GLU A 77 -8.41 -13.66 -2.83
CA GLU A 77 -9.22 -12.58 -2.28
C GLU A 77 -8.73 -12.24 -0.87
N LEU A 78 -8.08 -11.09 -0.71
CA LEU A 78 -7.85 -10.51 0.61
C LEU A 78 -9.19 -10.01 1.19
N ASN A 79 -9.32 -10.08 2.52
CA ASN A 79 -10.49 -9.52 3.19
C ASN A 79 -10.53 -7.99 2.97
N SER A 80 -11.38 -7.55 2.04
CA SER A 80 -11.40 -6.15 1.60
C SER A 80 -11.74 -5.15 2.71
N LEU A 81 -12.49 -5.57 3.74
CA LEU A 81 -12.76 -4.73 4.90
C LEU A 81 -11.49 -4.53 5.74
N SER A 82 -10.76 -5.62 6.01
CA SER A 82 -9.50 -5.59 6.75
C SER A 82 -8.44 -4.78 5.98
N SER A 83 -8.29 -5.02 4.67
CA SER A 83 -7.39 -4.28 3.81
C SER A 83 -7.73 -2.80 3.78
N TRP A 84 -9.01 -2.43 3.66
CA TRP A 84 -9.41 -1.04 3.70
C TRP A 84 -9.09 -0.40 5.05
N PHE A 85 -9.56 -1.01 6.14
CA PHE A 85 -9.40 -0.47 7.48
C PHE A 85 -7.93 -0.30 7.85
N GLY A 86 -7.10 -1.34 7.64
CA GLY A 86 -5.67 -1.28 7.96
C GLY A 86 -4.94 -0.17 7.21
N ASN A 87 -5.13 -0.10 5.89
CA ASN A 87 -4.45 0.87 5.03
C ASN A 87 -4.90 2.31 5.32
N TRP A 88 -6.21 2.55 5.41
CA TRP A 88 -6.71 3.91 5.65
C TRP A 88 -6.46 4.37 7.07
N TRP A 89 -6.59 3.49 8.06
CA TRP A 89 -6.21 3.81 9.44
C TRP A 89 -4.75 4.22 9.52
N PHE A 90 -3.86 3.47 8.86
CA PHE A 90 -2.44 3.79 8.80
C PHE A 90 -2.17 5.13 8.11
N ALA A 91 -2.77 5.37 6.94
CA ALA A 91 -2.65 6.66 6.24
C ALA A 91 -3.14 7.83 7.09
N LEU A 92 -4.23 7.67 7.83
CA LEU A 92 -4.73 8.70 8.75
C LEU A 92 -3.77 8.94 9.92
N ALA A 93 -3.33 7.87 10.58
CA ALA A 93 -2.51 7.93 11.79
C ALA A 93 -1.08 8.43 11.54
N VAL A 94 -0.51 8.10 10.37
CA VAL A 94 0.89 8.42 10.05
C VAL A 94 0.99 9.64 9.14
N TYR A 95 0.25 9.68 8.04
CA TYR A 95 0.41 10.73 7.03
C TYR A 95 -0.43 11.96 7.32
N ILE A 96 -1.74 11.80 7.53
CA ILE A 96 -2.62 12.94 7.78
C ILE A 96 -2.29 13.59 9.11
N LEU A 97 -2.01 12.80 10.15
CA LEU A 97 -1.61 13.35 11.45
C LEU A 97 -0.29 14.14 11.36
N ALA A 98 0.69 13.68 10.58
CA ALA A 98 1.93 14.43 10.35
C ALA A 98 1.67 15.78 9.68
N LEU A 99 0.71 15.84 8.73
CA LEU A 99 0.34 17.08 8.06
C LEU A 99 -0.36 18.07 9.01
N LEU A 100 -1.20 17.57 9.91
CA LEU A 100 -1.92 18.40 10.89
C LEU A 100 -1.01 18.87 12.04
N LEU A 101 0.06 18.13 12.34
CA LEU A 101 0.96 18.39 13.46
C LEU A 101 2.44 18.51 13.00
N PRO A 102 2.80 19.46 12.11
CA PRO A 102 4.15 19.56 11.53
C PRO A 102 5.25 19.93 12.55
N GLY A 103 4.88 20.34 13.76
CA GLY A 103 5.80 20.53 14.87
C GLY A 103 6.29 19.22 15.51
N VAL A 104 5.59 18.11 15.29
CA VAL A 104 5.91 16.80 15.88
C VAL A 104 6.83 16.04 14.94
N LYS A 105 8.14 16.24 15.09
CA LYS A 105 9.16 15.69 14.17
C LYS A 105 9.18 14.17 14.07
N PHE A 106 8.71 13.47 15.09
CA PHE A 106 8.52 12.02 15.04
C PHE A 106 7.54 11.59 13.94
N LEU A 107 6.45 12.33 13.73
CA LEU A 107 5.46 12.00 12.70
C LEU A 107 6.02 12.24 11.30
N THR A 108 6.74 13.33 11.08
CA THR A 108 7.48 13.57 9.83
C THR A 108 8.46 12.43 9.55
N LEU A 109 9.26 12.02 10.54
CA LEU A 109 10.19 10.91 10.39
C LEU A 109 9.48 9.59 10.07
N ALA A 110 8.33 9.31 10.69
CA ALA A 110 7.55 8.10 10.43
C ALA A 110 7.09 8.02 8.96
N VAL A 111 6.59 9.14 8.39
CA VAL A 111 6.23 9.23 6.97
C VAL A 111 7.42 8.90 6.07
N PHE A 112 8.60 9.46 6.37
CA PHE A 112 9.81 9.19 5.58
C PHE A 112 10.27 7.73 5.70
N LEU A 113 10.35 7.19 6.91
CA LEU A 113 10.77 5.81 7.13
C LEU A 113 9.86 4.83 6.42
N PHE A 114 8.55 5.07 6.45
CA PHE A 114 7.59 4.21 5.76
C PHE A 114 7.72 4.32 4.23
N ALA A 115 7.90 5.52 3.68
CA ALA A 115 8.16 5.68 2.25
C ALA A 115 9.42 4.92 1.78
N PHE A 116 10.48 4.90 2.61
CA PHE A 116 11.66 4.07 2.35
C PHE A 116 11.37 2.57 2.50
N ALA A 117 10.59 2.18 3.51
CA ALA A 117 10.20 0.79 3.70
C ALA A 117 9.44 0.27 2.48
N GLU A 118 8.46 1.03 1.96
CA GLU A 118 7.73 0.70 0.74
C GLU A 118 8.67 0.46 -0.45
N LEU A 119 9.61 1.39 -0.66
CA LEU A 119 10.59 1.26 -1.74
C LEU A 119 11.45 -0.01 -1.59
N LEU A 120 11.89 -0.34 -0.37
CA LEU A 120 12.67 -1.55 -0.11
C LEU A 120 11.84 -2.83 -0.25
N MET A 121 10.59 -2.82 0.21
CA MET A 121 9.69 -3.95 0.17
C MET A 121 9.36 -4.32 -1.28
N HIS A 122 8.94 -3.34 -2.08
CA HIS A 122 8.60 -3.56 -3.49
C HIS A 122 9.84 -3.71 -4.38
N GLY A 123 10.90 -2.95 -4.12
CA GLY A 123 12.10 -2.96 -4.97
C GLY A 123 13.01 -4.17 -4.75
N ILE A 124 13.03 -4.74 -3.55
CA ILE A 124 14.00 -5.79 -3.18
C ILE A 124 13.31 -6.99 -2.55
N PHE A 125 12.60 -6.80 -1.44
CA PHE A 125 12.16 -7.92 -0.60
C PHE A 125 11.14 -8.83 -1.31
N PHE A 126 10.07 -8.26 -1.87
CA PHE A 126 9.04 -9.04 -2.55
C PHE A 126 9.57 -9.74 -3.81
N PRO A 127 10.33 -9.09 -4.72
CA PRO A 127 10.94 -9.78 -5.86
C PRO A 127 11.85 -10.96 -5.46
N VAL A 128 12.72 -10.77 -4.46
CA VAL A 128 13.62 -11.84 -3.98
C VAL A 128 12.83 -12.99 -3.37
N SER A 129 11.80 -12.68 -2.57
CA SER A 129 10.99 -13.68 -1.88
C SER A 129 10.15 -14.52 -2.83
N LEU A 130 9.53 -13.89 -3.84
CA LEU A 130 8.76 -14.59 -4.87
C LEU A 130 9.65 -15.52 -5.71
N LYS A 131 10.87 -15.09 -6.07
CA LYS A 131 11.83 -15.94 -6.80
C LYS A 131 12.21 -17.19 -5.99
N LYS A 132 12.42 -17.04 -4.69
CA LYS A 132 12.73 -18.17 -3.79
C LYS A 132 11.53 -19.13 -3.68
N SER A 133 10.33 -18.58 -3.52
CA SER A 133 9.10 -19.38 -3.42
C SER A 133 8.85 -20.21 -4.70
N THR A 134 8.98 -19.58 -5.86
CA THR A 134 8.80 -20.25 -7.17
C THR A 134 9.82 -21.37 -7.39
N THR A 135 11.09 -21.13 -7.01
CA THR A 135 12.14 -22.16 -7.10
C THR A 135 11.86 -23.37 -6.21
N LEU A 136 11.34 -23.15 -5.00
CA LEU A 136 10.99 -24.23 -4.06
C LEU A 136 9.82 -25.08 -4.56
N VAL A 137 8.80 -24.46 -5.16
CA VAL A 137 7.67 -25.18 -5.76
C VAL A 137 8.14 -26.07 -6.91
N LEU A 138 8.98 -25.54 -7.81
CA LEU A 138 9.54 -26.31 -8.93
C LEU A 138 10.39 -27.50 -8.47
N GLN A 139 11.21 -27.33 -7.43
CA GLN A 139 11.99 -28.43 -6.87
C GLN A 139 11.12 -29.55 -6.28
N ARG A 140 9.99 -29.21 -5.65
CA ARG A 140 9.05 -30.20 -5.12
C ARG A 140 8.33 -30.98 -6.22
N LEU A 141 7.95 -30.30 -7.31
CA LEU A 141 7.29 -30.93 -8.45
C LEU A 141 8.21 -31.86 -9.25
N LEU A 142 9.52 -31.58 -9.28
CA LEU A 142 10.52 -32.41 -9.98
C LEU A 142 11.01 -33.61 -9.15
N LEU A 143 10.64 -33.70 -7.86
CA LEU A 143 10.98 -34.79 -6.95
C LEU A 143 9.82 -35.78 -6.73
N VAL A 144 8.73 -35.65 -7.49
CA VAL A 144 7.61 -36.61 -7.60
C VAL A 144 7.64 -37.23 -8.99
#